data_AF-A0A7S1GI05-F1
#
_entry.id   AF-A0A7S1GI05-F1
#
_cell.length_a   1.000
_cell.length_b   1.000
_cell.length_c   1.000
_cell.angle_alpha   90.00
_cell.angle_beta   90.00
_cell.angle_gamma   90.00
#
_symmetry.space_group_name_H-M   'P 1'
#
loop_
_entity.id
_entity.type
_entity.pdbx_description
1 polymer ?
#
loop_
_entity_poly.entity_id
_entity_poly.type
_entity_poly.pdbx_seq_one_letter_code
_entity_poly.pdbx_strand_id
1 'polypeptide(L)'
;PVHAWDEGVAFYTGSSHGAQPGTTDPGFLIYSLANKRCSNFKTCGPTGDSVTGNSKVNSDLFQLFSQGRDQLLNGRCSAARATKDSITKLMGVPLTQGTLRYAHILGPENSRTPKQIGEGAVFAASVLPIVHACSASDAELIYNNMKVGAASADFGAVKAAFERNYNCMGFTCADVGGYINESTGNYFNGAEPCTAGAVNTIAGYAPGSKVTDHNAIDLDQKEMETELNKATADGFAAAKRIYVEGGHSKSYARVNLGSPLSASVSKGSIITG
;
A
#
# COMPACT_ATOMS: atom_id res chain seq x y z
N PRO A 1 -19.81 22.99 -19.79
CA PRO A 1 -18.57 22.30 -19.35
C PRO A 1 -18.49 22.08 -17.84
N VAL A 2 -18.80 23.10 -17.03
CA VAL A 2 -18.66 23.05 -15.56
C VAL A 2 -19.72 22.18 -14.88
N HIS A 3 -20.91 22.03 -15.47
CA HIS A 3 -21.97 21.19 -14.91
C HIS A 3 -21.51 19.74 -14.61
N ALA A 4 -20.87 19.07 -15.57
CA ALA A 4 -20.35 17.72 -15.37
C ALA A 4 -19.21 17.65 -14.32
N TRP A 5 -18.48 18.76 -14.14
CA TRP A 5 -17.48 18.86 -13.09
C TRP A 5 -18.13 18.94 -11.72
N ASP A 6 -19.15 19.81 -11.57
CA ASP A 6 -19.92 19.98 -10.35
C ASP A 6 -20.68 18.70 -9.97
N GLU A 7 -21.19 17.95 -10.95
CA GLU A 7 -21.76 16.60 -10.74
C GLU A 7 -20.72 15.64 -10.14
N GLY A 8 -19.48 15.69 -10.62
CA GLY A 8 -18.38 14.90 -10.04
C GLY A 8 -18.13 15.24 -8.56
N VAL A 9 -18.18 16.53 -8.20
CA VAL A 9 -18.10 16.95 -6.80
C VAL A 9 -19.29 16.43 -6.00
N ALA A 10 -20.50 16.49 -6.55
CA ALA A 10 -21.71 15.98 -5.89
C ALA A 10 -21.67 14.46 -5.67
N PHE A 11 -21.14 13.68 -6.61
CA PHE A 11 -20.94 12.23 -6.44
C PHE A 11 -19.86 11.88 -5.42
N TYR A 12 -18.88 12.76 -5.23
CA TYR A 12 -17.88 12.58 -4.19
C TYR A 12 -18.44 12.83 -2.79
N THR A 13 -19.25 13.88 -2.65
CA THR A 13 -19.70 14.42 -1.36
C THR A 13 -21.02 13.81 -0.88
N GLY A 14 -22.00 13.73 -1.76
CA GLY A 14 -23.38 13.38 -1.45
C GLY A 14 -24.14 14.53 -0.76
N SER A 15 -25.46 14.52 -0.93
CA SER A 15 -26.36 15.59 -0.46
C SER A 15 -26.57 15.63 1.06
N SER A 16 -26.17 14.59 1.79
CA SER A 16 -26.31 14.53 3.25
C SER A 16 -25.34 15.44 4.00
N HIS A 17 -24.32 15.98 3.32
CA HIS A 17 -23.44 16.98 3.92
C HIS A 17 -24.01 18.38 3.69
N GLY A 18 -24.08 19.18 4.77
CA GLY A 18 -24.44 20.59 4.69
C GLY A 18 -23.35 21.44 3.99
N ALA A 19 -23.59 22.74 3.90
CA ALA A 19 -22.71 23.68 3.17
C ALA A 19 -21.30 23.85 3.78
N GLN A 20 -21.04 23.33 4.98
CA GLN A 20 -19.77 23.49 5.69
C GLN A 20 -18.96 22.18 5.74
N PRO A 21 -17.64 22.21 5.52
CA PRO A 21 -16.78 21.05 5.73
C PRO A 21 -16.80 20.60 7.20
N GLY A 22 -16.57 19.29 7.44
CA GLY A 22 -16.41 18.75 8.80
C GLY A 22 -17.67 18.72 9.67
N THR A 23 -18.88 18.78 9.10
CA THR A 23 -20.11 18.57 9.88
C THR A 23 -20.21 17.15 10.41
N THR A 24 -20.92 16.99 11.53
CA THR A 24 -21.16 15.71 12.21
C THR A 24 -22.15 14.79 11.50
N ASP A 25 -22.75 15.23 10.39
CA ASP A 25 -23.73 14.43 9.65
C ASP A 25 -23.03 13.32 8.86
N PRO A 26 -23.32 12.04 9.14
CA PRO A 26 -22.67 10.94 8.48
C PRO A 26 -23.22 10.83 7.06
N GLY A 27 -22.56 11.43 6.07
CA GLY A 27 -22.83 11.10 4.68
C GLY A 27 -22.43 9.67 4.35
N PHE A 28 -22.76 9.24 3.14
CA PHE A 28 -22.63 7.84 2.71
C PHE A 28 -21.62 7.63 1.57
N LEU A 29 -21.08 8.71 1.00
CA LEU A 29 -20.15 8.67 -0.13
C LEU A 29 -18.69 8.86 0.33
N ILE A 30 -17.78 8.94 -0.65
CA ILE A 30 -16.33 8.86 -0.44
C ILE A 30 -15.83 9.98 0.49
N TYR A 31 -16.42 11.17 0.46
CA TYR A 31 -16.09 12.24 1.40
C TYR A 31 -16.24 11.82 2.88
N SER A 32 -17.36 11.18 3.22
CA SER A 32 -17.62 10.69 4.59
C SER A 32 -16.72 9.52 4.93
N LEU A 33 -16.48 8.63 3.96
CA LEU A 33 -15.51 7.55 4.12
C LEU A 33 -14.12 8.12 4.44
N ALA A 34 -13.65 9.14 3.73
CA ALA A 34 -12.36 9.77 3.98
C ALA A 34 -12.27 10.36 5.39
N ASN A 35 -13.33 11.00 5.89
CA ASN A 35 -13.37 11.49 7.28
C ASN A 35 -13.33 10.34 8.29
N LYS A 36 -14.08 9.24 8.06
CA LYS A 36 -14.03 8.05 8.93
C LYS A 36 -12.64 7.40 8.93
N ARG A 37 -11.97 7.35 7.77
CA ARG A 37 -10.64 6.75 7.67
C ARG A 37 -9.56 7.65 8.24
N CYS A 38 -9.67 8.97 8.10
CA CYS A 38 -8.65 9.86 8.65
C CYS A 38 -8.51 9.71 10.18
N SER A 39 -9.63 9.52 10.89
CA SER A 39 -9.61 9.29 12.34
C SER A 39 -8.92 7.99 12.72
N ASN A 40 -9.01 6.97 11.86
CA ASN A 40 -8.34 5.68 12.06
C ASN A 40 -6.86 5.68 11.64
N PHE A 41 -6.44 6.65 10.82
CA PHE A 41 -5.09 6.69 10.25
C PHE A 41 -4.25 7.89 10.70
N LYS A 42 -4.81 8.72 11.59
CA LYS A 42 -4.23 9.97 12.07
C LYS A 42 -3.88 10.93 10.92
N THR A 43 -4.79 11.06 9.96
CA THR A 43 -4.65 11.92 8.77
C THR A 43 -5.74 12.99 8.66
N CYS A 44 -6.39 13.31 9.78
CA CYS A 44 -7.33 14.43 9.85
C CYS A 44 -6.60 15.75 10.12
N GLY A 45 -7.33 16.85 9.95
CA GLY A 45 -6.88 18.19 10.22
C GLY A 45 -6.06 18.81 9.07
N PRO A 46 -5.71 20.10 9.18
CA PRO A 46 -5.03 20.85 8.12
C PRO A 46 -3.64 20.31 7.75
N THR A 47 -2.98 19.65 8.71
CA THR A 47 -1.63 19.09 8.61
C THR A 47 -1.62 17.58 8.36
N GLY A 48 -2.76 16.90 8.48
CA GLY A 48 -2.84 15.44 8.29
C GLY A 48 -2.17 14.64 9.39
N ASP A 49 -2.21 15.11 10.64
CA ASP A 49 -1.58 14.50 11.83
C ASP A 49 -2.54 14.41 13.04
N SER A 50 -3.83 14.68 12.82
CA SER A 50 -4.89 14.60 13.83
C SER A 50 -5.82 13.41 13.59
N VAL A 51 -6.62 13.09 14.61
CA VAL A 51 -7.71 12.10 14.54
C VAL A 51 -9.09 12.76 14.48
N THR A 52 -9.15 14.09 14.62
CA THR A 52 -10.38 14.88 14.63
C THR A 52 -10.39 15.91 13.51
N GLY A 53 -11.59 16.29 13.08
CA GLY A 53 -11.81 17.27 12.02
C GLY A 53 -11.94 16.63 10.63
N ASN A 54 -11.88 17.47 9.59
CA ASN A 54 -11.96 17.03 8.21
C ASN A 54 -10.68 16.27 7.82
N SER A 55 -10.81 15.27 6.96
CA SER A 55 -9.64 14.58 6.41
C SER A 55 -8.77 15.55 5.60
N LYS A 56 -7.45 15.38 5.68
CA LYS A 56 -6.51 16.16 4.87
C LYS A 56 -6.79 15.96 3.38
N VAL A 57 -7.08 14.73 2.97
CA VAL A 57 -7.42 14.38 1.58
C VAL A 57 -8.70 15.07 1.10
N ASN A 58 -9.76 15.19 1.92
CA ASN A 58 -10.94 15.98 1.54
C ASN A 58 -10.59 17.44 1.31
N SER A 59 -9.76 18.00 2.20
CA SER A 59 -9.35 19.40 2.11
C SER A 59 -8.57 19.66 0.81
N ASP A 60 -7.65 18.77 0.47
CA ASP A 60 -6.86 18.85 -0.76
C ASP A 60 -7.72 18.64 -2.01
N LEU A 61 -8.64 17.67 -1.98
CA LEU A 61 -9.56 17.42 -3.08
C LEU A 61 -10.46 18.61 -3.36
N PHE A 62 -10.96 19.31 -2.35
CA PHE A 62 -11.79 20.50 -2.55
C PHE A 62 -11.02 21.71 -3.12
N GLN A 63 -9.73 21.82 -2.80
CA GLN A 63 -8.85 22.78 -3.48
C GLN A 63 -8.73 22.43 -4.97
N LEU A 64 -8.50 21.15 -5.29
CA LEU A 64 -8.41 20.68 -6.69
C LEU A 64 -9.76 20.81 -7.42
N PHE A 65 -10.90 20.54 -6.78
CA PHE A 65 -12.22 20.74 -7.38
C PHE A 65 -12.46 22.20 -7.74
N SER A 66 -12.12 23.12 -6.84
CA SER A 66 -12.21 24.56 -7.11
C SER A 66 -11.28 24.97 -8.26
N GLN A 67 -10.03 24.48 -8.24
CA GLN A 67 -9.05 24.76 -9.28
C GLN A 67 -9.52 24.27 -10.66
N GLY A 68 -10.03 23.04 -10.75
CA GLY A 68 -10.47 22.46 -12.03
C GLY A 68 -11.74 23.12 -12.57
N ARG A 69 -12.67 23.52 -11.69
CA ARG A 69 -13.82 24.35 -12.05
C ARG A 69 -13.35 25.65 -12.71
N ASP A 70 -12.43 26.36 -12.07
CA ASP A 70 -11.92 27.64 -12.56
C ASP A 70 -11.13 27.46 -13.87
N GLN A 71 -10.36 26.39 -14.01
CA GLN A 71 -9.69 26.03 -15.27
C GLN A 71 -10.70 25.82 -16.40
N LEU A 72 -11.81 25.11 -16.15
CA LEU A 72 -12.86 24.91 -17.15
C LEU A 72 -13.59 26.21 -17.52
N LEU A 73 -13.88 27.07 -16.54
CA LEU A 73 -14.48 28.39 -16.78
C LEU A 73 -13.59 29.28 -17.66
N ASN A 74 -12.27 29.14 -17.53
CA ASN A 74 -11.29 29.90 -18.31
C ASN A 74 -10.81 29.17 -19.58
N GLY A 75 -11.48 28.08 -20.01
CA GLY A 75 -11.14 27.34 -21.23
C GLY A 75 -9.81 26.56 -21.18
N ARG A 76 -9.22 26.37 -20.00
CA ARG A 76 -7.92 25.69 -19.79
C ARG A 76 -8.09 24.16 -19.69
N CYS A 77 -8.59 23.53 -20.76
CA CYS A 77 -8.95 22.11 -20.78
C CYS A 77 -7.80 21.14 -20.46
N SER A 78 -6.56 21.42 -20.90
CA SER A 78 -5.40 20.59 -20.58
C SER A 78 -5.05 20.60 -19.09
N ALA A 79 -5.11 21.79 -18.48
CA ALA A 79 -4.91 21.94 -17.04
C ALA A 79 -6.03 21.25 -16.25
N ALA A 80 -7.29 21.37 -16.69
CA ALA A 80 -8.42 20.68 -16.06
C ALA A 80 -8.27 19.14 -16.09
N ARG A 81 -7.74 18.58 -17.19
CA ARG A 81 -7.42 17.14 -17.26
C ARG A 81 -6.36 16.72 -16.24
N ALA A 82 -5.26 17.47 -16.13
CA ALA A 82 -4.22 17.20 -15.14
C ALA A 82 -4.77 17.29 -13.70
N THR A 83 -5.61 18.29 -13.40
CA THR A 83 -6.27 18.43 -12.10
C THR A 83 -7.19 17.25 -11.81
N LYS A 84 -7.97 16.79 -12.79
CA LYS A 84 -8.82 15.59 -12.67
C LYS A 84 -8.00 14.33 -12.40
N ASP A 85 -6.82 14.20 -12.99
CA ASP A 85 -5.93 13.06 -12.72
C ASP A 85 -5.41 13.08 -11.27
N SER A 86 -5.02 14.25 -10.75
CA SER A 86 -4.65 14.42 -9.33
C SER A 86 -5.80 14.09 -8.39
N ILE A 87 -7.03 14.51 -8.71
CA ILE A 87 -8.24 14.16 -7.96
C ILE A 87 -8.40 12.64 -7.88
N THR A 88 -8.35 11.95 -9.02
CA THR A 88 -8.57 10.49 -9.05
C THR A 88 -7.52 9.71 -8.25
N LYS A 89 -6.28 10.20 -8.18
CA LYS A 89 -5.22 9.61 -7.35
C LYS A 89 -5.53 9.74 -5.86
N LEU A 90 -5.88 10.93 -5.41
CA LEU A 90 -6.22 11.19 -4.01
C LEU A 90 -7.48 10.44 -3.54
N MET A 91 -8.44 10.18 -4.44
CA MET A 91 -9.60 9.32 -4.13
C MET A 91 -9.20 7.87 -3.76
N GLY A 92 -7.99 7.42 -4.12
CA GLY A 92 -7.46 6.10 -3.75
C GLY A 92 -6.99 5.99 -2.29
N VAL A 93 -6.71 7.11 -1.62
CA VAL A 93 -6.25 7.14 -0.22
C VAL A 93 -7.26 6.49 0.74
N PRO A 94 -8.55 6.90 0.79
CA PRO A 94 -9.51 6.29 1.71
C PRO A 94 -9.80 4.82 1.41
N LEU A 95 -9.65 4.38 0.15
CA LEU A 95 -9.81 2.97 -0.24
C LEU A 95 -8.64 2.12 0.24
N THR A 96 -7.43 2.67 0.14
CA THR A 96 -6.19 2.08 0.67
C THR A 96 -6.26 1.95 2.19
N GLN A 97 -6.61 3.04 2.89
CA GLN A 97 -6.84 3.05 4.33
C GLN A 97 -7.93 2.03 4.73
N GLY A 98 -9.02 1.94 3.98
CA GLY A 98 -10.05 0.93 4.18
C GLY A 98 -9.49 -0.49 4.10
N THR A 99 -8.74 -0.79 3.04
CA THR A 99 -8.14 -2.12 2.84
C THR A 99 -7.18 -2.49 3.98
N LEU A 100 -6.29 -1.56 4.37
CA LEU A 100 -5.34 -1.76 5.47
C LEU A 100 -6.03 -2.02 6.80
N ARG A 101 -7.09 -1.26 7.11
CA ARG A 101 -7.90 -1.47 8.31
C ARG A 101 -8.47 -2.89 8.34
N TYR A 102 -9.08 -3.36 7.24
CA TYR A 102 -9.64 -4.70 7.22
C TYR A 102 -8.56 -5.79 7.19
N ALA A 103 -7.40 -5.55 6.59
CA ALA A 103 -6.27 -6.47 6.69
C ALA A 103 -5.83 -6.66 8.15
N HIS A 104 -5.82 -5.59 8.95
CA HIS A 104 -5.52 -5.67 10.38
C HIS A 104 -6.60 -6.43 11.17
N ILE A 105 -7.87 -6.12 10.91
CA ILE A 105 -9.03 -6.79 11.52
C ILE A 105 -9.04 -8.30 11.23
N LEU A 106 -8.76 -8.66 9.97
CA LEU A 106 -8.83 -10.04 9.47
C LEU A 106 -7.57 -10.87 9.78
N GLY A 107 -6.47 -10.21 10.12
CA GLY A 107 -5.19 -10.81 10.47
C GLY A 107 -4.90 -10.67 11.97
N PRO A 108 -4.10 -9.67 12.39
CA PRO A 108 -3.73 -9.45 13.79
C PRO A 108 -4.87 -9.50 14.83
N GLU A 109 -6.01 -8.85 14.57
CA GLU A 109 -7.15 -8.88 15.51
C GLU A 109 -7.93 -10.21 15.45
N ASN A 110 -7.76 -10.96 14.36
CA ASN A 110 -8.45 -12.22 14.07
C ASN A 110 -9.98 -12.14 14.23
N SER A 111 -10.56 -10.97 13.92
CA SER A 111 -12.01 -10.74 13.98
C SER A 111 -12.60 -11.00 12.59
N ARG A 112 -13.03 -12.25 12.35
CA ARG A 112 -13.38 -12.76 11.01
C ARG A 112 -14.86 -13.10 10.86
N THR A 113 -15.73 -12.09 10.97
CA THR A 113 -17.16 -12.25 10.63
C THR A 113 -17.40 -12.12 9.13
N PRO A 114 -18.51 -12.67 8.59
CA PRO A 114 -18.89 -12.46 7.19
C PRO A 114 -18.94 -10.98 6.79
N LYS A 115 -19.33 -10.09 7.72
CA LYS A 115 -19.31 -8.64 7.53
C LYS A 115 -17.89 -8.13 7.25
N GLN A 116 -16.92 -8.47 8.11
CA GLN A 116 -15.54 -7.97 7.99
C GLN A 116 -14.84 -8.54 6.75
N ILE A 117 -15.10 -9.81 6.42
CA ILE A 117 -14.59 -10.45 5.20
C ILE A 117 -15.16 -9.74 3.97
N GLY A 118 -16.47 -9.50 3.93
CA GLY A 118 -17.12 -8.81 2.82
C GLY A 118 -16.64 -7.37 2.65
N GLU A 119 -16.58 -6.59 3.73
CA GLU A 119 -16.10 -5.21 3.70
C GLU A 119 -14.63 -5.15 3.24
N GLY A 120 -13.75 -6.00 3.79
CA GLY A 120 -12.35 -6.07 3.40
C GLY A 120 -12.14 -6.44 1.92
N ALA A 121 -12.88 -7.42 1.42
CA ALA A 121 -12.82 -7.83 0.03
C ALA A 121 -13.28 -6.72 -0.94
N VAL A 122 -14.34 -5.98 -0.60
CA VAL A 122 -14.85 -4.87 -1.42
C VAL A 122 -13.89 -3.69 -1.43
N PHE A 123 -13.29 -3.35 -0.29
CA PHE A 123 -12.25 -2.32 -0.22
C PHE A 123 -11.05 -2.68 -1.11
N ALA A 124 -10.54 -3.90 -0.99
CA ALA A 124 -9.46 -4.38 -1.83
C ALA A 124 -9.84 -4.34 -3.33
N ALA A 125 -11.01 -4.89 -3.69
CA ALA A 125 -11.49 -4.91 -5.07
C ALA A 125 -11.58 -3.52 -5.72
N SER A 126 -11.85 -2.49 -4.92
CA SER A 126 -11.97 -1.11 -5.40
C SER A 126 -10.62 -0.46 -5.74
N VAL A 127 -9.52 -0.91 -5.14
CA VAL A 127 -8.18 -0.33 -5.33
C VAL A 127 -7.22 -1.25 -6.10
N LEU A 128 -7.49 -2.55 -6.14
CA LEU A 128 -6.67 -3.54 -6.84
C LEU A 128 -6.37 -3.22 -8.31
N PRO A 129 -7.30 -2.69 -9.13
CA PRO A 129 -6.96 -2.30 -10.50
C PRO A 129 -5.88 -1.21 -10.59
N ILE A 130 -5.89 -0.27 -9.65
CA ILE A 130 -4.88 0.81 -9.57
C ILE A 130 -3.53 0.22 -9.15
N VAL A 131 -3.52 -0.66 -8.14
CA VAL A 131 -2.30 -1.37 -7.73
C VAL A 131 -1.76 -2.24 -8.86
N HIS A 132 -2.62 -2.95 -9.59
CA HIS A 132 -2.20 -3.84 -10.68
C HIS A 132 -1.54 -3.07 -11.83
N ALA A 133 -2.02 -1.85 -12.12
CA ALA A 133 -1.37 -0.97 -13.09
C ALA A 133 0.07 -0.58 -12.69
N CYS A 134 0.36 -0.57 -11.38
CA CYS A 134 1.70 -0.30 -10.83
C CYS A 134 2.56 -1.57 -10.66
N SER A 135 1.95 -2.64 -10.16
CA SER A 135 2.58 -3.92 -9.81
C SER A 135 1.54 -5.04 -9.77
N ALA A 136 1.50 -5.87 -10.82
CA ALA A 136 0.60 -7.01 -10.88
C ALA A 136 0.81 -8.00 -9.73
N SER A 137 2.06 -8.23 -9.32
CA SER A 137 2.40 -9.13 -8.21
C SER A 137 1.92 -8.60 -6.85
N ASP A 138 2.01 -7.29 -6.61
CA ASP A 138 1.53 -6.71 -5.35
C ASP A 138 -0.01 -6.71 -5.30
N ALA A 139 -0.67 -6.49 -6.44
CA ALA A 139 -2.11 -6.62 -6.55
C ALA A 139 -2.56 -8.07 -6.26
N GLU A 140 -1.89 -9.07 -6.84
CA GLU A 140 -2.19 -10.47 -6.56
C GLU A 140 -1.97 -10.83 -5.08
N LEU A 141 -0.90 -10.33 -4.45
CA LEU A 141 -0.64 -10.50 -3.03
C LEU A 141 -1.79 -9.93 -2.18
N ILE A 142 -2.20 -8.69 -2.44
CA ILE A 142 -3.30 -8.05 -1.72
C ILE A 142 -4.61 -8.82 -1.95
N TYR A 143 -4.89 -9.23 -3.19
CA TYR A 143 -6.08 -10.02 -3.51
C TYR A 143 -6.11 -11.35 -2.75
N ASN A 144 -5.01 -12.09 -2.72
CA ASN A 144 -4.96 -13.39 -2.04
C ASN A 144 -5.16 -13.28 -0.52
N ASN A 145 -4.73 -12.17 0.08
CA ASN A 145 -4.96 -11.88 1.51
C ASN A 145 -6.39 -11.41 1.80
N MET A 146 -6.99 -10.65 0.88
CA MET A 146 -8.25 -9.93 1.15
C MET A 146 -9.50 -10.56 0.52
N LYS A 147 -9.35 -11.58 -0.35
CA LYS A 147 -10.49 -12.24 -1.01
C LYS A 147 -11.40 -12.97 -0.03
N VAL A 148 -12.67 -13.07 -0.40
CA VAL A 148 -13.63 -13.93 0.30
C VAL A 148 -13.10 -15.37 0.30
N GLY A 149 -13.09 -16.01 1.47
CA GLY A 149 -12.57 -17.36 1.66
C GLY A 149 -11.08 -17.46 1.99
N ALA A 150 -10.33 -16.35 2.02
CA ALA A 150 -8.98 -16.36 2.63
C ALA A 150 -9.08 -16.84 4.09
N ALA A 151 -8.07 -17.58 4.59
CA ALA A 151 -8.07 -18.10 5.96
C ALA A 151 -7.64 -17.03 6.98
N SER A 152 -6.67 -16.20 6.60
CA SER A 152 -6.12 -15.08 7.37
C SER A 152 -5.66 -13.98 6.41
N ALA A 153 -5.37 -12.80 6.94
CA ALA A 153 -4.67 -11.74 6.21
C ALA A 153 -3.32 -11.47 6.87
N ASP A 154 -2.25 -11.44 6.08
CA ASP A 154 -0.96 -10.91 6.51
C ASP A 154 -0.96 -9.39 6.36
N PHE A 155 -1.27 -8.69 7.46
CA PHE A 155 -1.31 -7.23 7.48
C PHE A 155 0.04 -6.61 7.07
N GLY A 156 1.16 -7.17 7.52
CA GLY A 156 2.49 -6.66 7.19
C GLY A 156 2.79 -6.77 5.70
N ALA A 157 2.46 -7.92 5.10
CA ALA A 157 2.62 -8.12 3.66
C ALA A 157 1.70 -7.22 2.84
N VAL A 158 0.43 -7.06 3.24
CA VAL A 158 -0.53 -6.17 2.58
C VAL A 158 -0.07 -4.71 2.68
N LYS A 159 0.35 -4.26 3.86
CA LYS A 159 0.89 -2.91 4.09
C LYS A 159 2.12 -2.66 3.23
N ALA A 160 3.10 -3.55 3.27
CA ALA A 160 4.32 -3.40 2.48
C ALA A 160 4.03 -3.41 0.96
N ALA A 161 3.04 -4.18 0.50
CA ALA A 161 2.61 -4.18 -0.90
C ALA A 161 2.01 -2.83 -1.31
N PHE A 162 1.16 -2.24 -0.47
CA PHE A 162 0.64 -0.89 -0.71
C PHE A 162 1.75 0.17 -0.70
N GLU A 163 2.63 0.16 0.31
CA GLU A 163 3.70 1.15 0.48
C GLU A 163 4.68 1.19 -0.70
N ARG A 164 4.97 0.02 -1.31
CA ARG A 164 5.76 -0.06 -2.55
C ARG A 164 5.11 0.66 -3.73
N ASN A 165 3.78 0.78 -3.73
CA ASN A 165 3.01 1.30 -4.87
C ASN A 165 2.53 2.74 -4.69
N TYR A 166 2.59 3.34 -3.48
CA TYR A 166 2.09 4.69 -3.20
C TYR A 166 2.55 5.74 -4.22
N ASN A 167 3.84 5.80 -4.53
CA ASN A 167 4.38 6.76 -5.50
C ASN A 167 3.76 6.60 -6.90
N CYS A 168 3.57 5.36 -7.36
CA CYS A 168 2.92 5.09 -8.65
C CYS A 168 1.41 5.40 -8.61
N MET A 169 0.75 5.08 -7.49
CA MET A 169 -0.66 5.39 -7.26
C MET A 169 -0.91 6.91 -7.10
N GLY A 170 0.14 7.69 -6.83
CA GLY A 170 0.12 9.15 -6.83
C GLY A 170 -0.19 9.79 -5.48
N PHE A 171 0.15 9.12 -4.39
CA PHE A 171 0.07 9.66 -3.03
C PHE A 171 1.25 9.16 -2.19
N THR A 172 1.41 9.68 -0.98
CA THR A 172 2.57 9.47 -0.12
C THR A 172 2.24 8.67 1.13
N CYS A 173 3.26 8.28 1.88
CA CYS A 173 3.11 7.73 3.22
C CYS A 173 2.30 8.65 4.15
N ALA A 174 2.51 9.96 4.05
CA ALA A 174 1.82 10.94 4.89
C ALA A 174 0.34 11.04 4.54
N ASP A 175 -0.03 10.87 3.26
CA ASP A 175 -1.43 10.88 2.84
C ASP A 175 -2.20 9.68 3.39
N VAL A 176 -1.55 8.50 3.46
CA VAL A 176 -2.18 7.28 3.99
C VAL A 176 -2.15 7.25 5.51
N GLY A 177 -1.05 7.65 6.14
CA GLY A 177 -0.86 7.60 7.59
C GLY A 177 -0.63 6.18 8.13
N GLY A 178 -0.95 5.97 9.40
CA GLY A 178 -0.73 4.71 10.10
C GLY A 178 -1.95 4.32 10.92
N TYR A 179 -2.27 3.03 10.99
CA TYR A 179 -3.50 2.55 11.62
C TYR A 179 -3.37 2.57 13.14
N ILE A 180 -4.27 3.29 13.82
CA ILE A 180 -4.24 3.50 15.27
C ILE A 180 -5.26 2.65 16.02
N ASN A 181 -4.92 2.35 17.27
CA ASN A 181 -5.89 1.93 18.26
C ASN A 181 -6.63 3.18 18.79
N GLU A 182 -7.90 3.31 18.43
CA GLU A 182 -8.73 4.48 18.75
C GLU A 182 -8.84 4.77 20.26
N SER A 183 -8.73 3.75 21.11
CA SER A 183 -8.80 3.91 22.57
C SER A 183 -7.53 4.50 23.16
N THR A 184 -6.37 4.29 22.52
CA THR A 184 -5.06 4.72 23.05
C THR A 184 -4.43 5.86 22.25
N GLY A 185 -4.87 6.07 21.01
CA GLY A 185 -4.25 7.00 20.06
C GLY A 185 -2.89 6.55 19.52
N ASN A 186 -2.40 5.37 19.93
CA ASN A 186 -1.14 4.80 19.46
C ASN A 186 -1.35 3.97 18.20
N TYR A 187 -0.33 3.88 17.35
CA TYR A 187 -0.32 2.95 16.23
C TYR A 187 -0.36 1.50 16.73
N PHE A 188 -1.04 0.63 16.00
CA PHE A 188 -0.84 -0.81 16.18
C PHE A 188 0.60 -1.16 15.78
N ASN A 189 1.15 -2.21 16.39
CA ASN A 189 2.52 -2.65 16.10
C ASN A 189 2.68 -3.00 14.61
N GLY A 190 3.62 -2.35 13.93
CA GLY A 190 3.87 -2.54 12.50
C GLY A 190 2.91 -1.77 11.60
N ALA A 191 1.99 -0.99 12.17
CA ALA A 191 1.00 -0.18 11.46
C ALA A 191 1.35 1.32 11.45
N GLU A 192 2.56 1.70 11.86
CA GLU A 192 3.07 3.06 11.81
C GLU A 192 3.12 3.57 10.35
N PRO A 193 2.97 4.88 10.11
CA PRO A 193 3.17 5.45 8.78
C PRO A 193 4.55 5.05 8.26
N CYS A 194 4.66 4.69 6.98
CA CYS A 194 5.99 4.56 6.40
C CYS A 194 6.72 5.90 6.52
N THR A 195 8.03 5.84 6.80
CA THR A 195 8.86 7.03 6.71
C THR A 195 8.90 7.42 5.23
N ALA A 196 8.76 8.72 4.93
CA ALA A 196 9.06 9.27 3.61
C ALA A 196 10.58 9.11 3.37
N GLY A 197 11.00 7.89 3.07
CA GLY A 197 12.38 7.47 3.33
C GLY A 197 12.57 5.95 3.32
N ALA A 198 11.89 5.25 2.42
CA ALA A 198 12.42 4.00 1.86
C ALA A 198 11.86 3.76 0.45
N VAL A 199 11.92 4.79 -0.42
CA VAL A 199 12.49 4.45 -1.73
C VAL A 199 13.89 4.00 -1.33
N ASN A 200 14.19 2.70 -1.42
CA ASN A 200 15.57 2.23 -1.23
C ASN A 200 16.36 2.94 -2.32
N THR A 201 16.87 4.12 -1.98
CA THR A 201 17.62 4.91 -2.93
C THR A 201 18.90 4.14 -3.15
N ILE A 202 19.15 3.77 -4.39
CA ILE A 202 20.36 3.05 -4.75
C ILE A 202 21.43 4.10 -4.87
N ALA A 203 22.21 4.31 -3.80
CA ALA A 203 23.20 5.39 -3.72
C ALA A 203 22.61 6.77 -4.10
N GLY A 204 21.43 7.12 -3.57
CA GLY A 204 20.75 8.39 -3.85
C GLY A 204 19.85 8.39 -5.10
N TYR A 205 19.88 7.33 -5.92
CA TYR A 205 18.95 7.15 -7.04
C TYR A 205 17.62 6.57 -6.59
N ALA A 206 16.49 7.21 -6.91
CA ALA A 206 15.15 6.72 -6.60
C ALA A 206 14.58 5.88 -7.77
N PRO A 207 14.57 4.54 -7.69
CA PRO A 207 14.06 3.71 -8.77
C PRO A 207 12.54 3.83 -8.93
N GLY A 208 12.07 3.89 -10.19
CA GLY A 208 10.64 3.88 -10.53
C GLY A 208 10.01 2.49 -10.59
N SER A 209 10.77 1.43 -10.29
CA SER A 209 10.30 0.04 -10.28
C SER A 209 10.96 -0.73 -9.12
N LYS A 210 10.38 -1.88 -8.72
CA LYS A 210 10.94 -2.73 -7.66
C LYS A 210 12.21 -3.44 -8.13
N VAL A 211 13.36 -2.87 -7.81
CA VAL A 211 14.69 -3.41 -8.15
C VAL A 211 15.51 -3.79 -6.93
N THR A 212 14.88 -3.91 -5.75
CA THR A 212 15.56 -4.22 -4.49
C THR A 212 16.31 -5.55 -4.51
N ASP A 213 15.74 -6.56 -5.16
CA ASP A 213 16.34 -7.88 -5.28
C ASP A 213 17.60 -7.79 -6.16
N HIS A 214 17.53 -7.09 -7.29
CA HIS A 214 18.72 -6.81 -8.10
C HIS A 214 19.77 -5.97 -7.37
N ASN A 215 19.34 -5.04 -6.50
CA ASN A 215 20.26 -4.23 -5.70
C ASN A 215 21.00 -5.05 -4.64
N ALA A 216 20.53 -6.24 -4.28
CA ALA A 216 21.17 -7.14 -3.32
C ALA A 216 22.23 -8.07 -3.94
N ILE A 217 22.60 -7.86 -5.21
CA ILE A 217 23.65 -8.63 -5.91
C ILE A 217 25.04 -8.45 -5.29
N ASP A 218 25.27 -7.34 -4.60
CA ASP A 218 26.50 -7.11 -3.85
C ASP A 218 26.68 -8.10 -2.68
N LEU A 219 25.58 -8.56 -2.08
CA LEU A 219 25.61 -9.60 -1.04
C LEU A 219 26.02 -10.97 -1.61
N ASP A 220 25.59 -11.29 -2.84
CA ASP A 220 26.07 -12.49 -3.54
C ASP A 220 27.57 -12.44 -3.78
N GLN A 221 28.06 -11.28 -4.23
CA GLN A 221 29.49 -11.05 -4.42
C GLN A 221 30.26 -11.23 -3.11
N LYS A 222 29.78 -10.63 -2.01
CA LYS A 222 30.39 -10.74 -0.69
C LYS A 222 30.42 -12.18 -0.16
N GLU A 223 29.33 -12.94 -0.34
CA GLU A 223 29.26 -14.33 0.10
C GLU A 223 30.19 -15.22 -0.74
N MET A 224 30.26 -15.00 -2.06
CA MET A 224 31.26 -15.66 -2.91
C MET A 224 32.69 -15.39 -2.45
N GLU A 225 33.05 -14.13 -2.17
CA GLU A 225 34.38 -13.79 -1.64
C GLU A 225 34.68 -14.51 -0.33
N THR A 226 33.67 -14.60 0.55
CA THR A 226 33.79 -15.32 1.83
C THR A 226 34.05 -16.81 1.62
N GLU A 227 33.31 -17.46 0.71
CA GLU A 227 33.48 -18.89 0.41
C GLU A 227 34.80 -19.19 -0.30
N LEU A 228 35.21 -18.32 -1.24
CA LEU A 228 36.49 -18.44 -1.96
C LEU A 228 37.69 -18.28 -1.01
N ASN A 229 37.60 -17.40 -0.02
CA ASN A 229 38.65 -17.19 0.98
C ASN A 229 38.92 -18.41 1.87
N LYS A 230 37.99 -19.38 1.93
CA LYS A 230 38.21 -20.64 2.68
C LYS A 230 39.28 -21.51 2.01
N ALA A 231 39.52 -21.33 0.71
CA ALA A 231 40.48 -22.11 -0.08
C ALA A 231 40.31 -23.65 0.04
N THR A 232 39.08 -24.12 0.24
CA THR A 232 38.73 -25.55 0.30
C THR A 232 37.85 -25.94 -0.88
N ALA A 233 37.84 -27.23 -1.24
CA ALA A 233 36.95 -27.75 -2.29
C ALA A 233 35.47 -27.42 -2.03
N ASP A 234 35.05 -27.49 -0.77
CA ASP A 234 33.68 -27.14 -0.35
C ASP A 234 33.39 -25.64 -0.50
N GLY A 235 34.35 -24.77 -0.17
CA GLY A 235 34.24 -23.32 -0.39
C GLY A 235 34.11 -22.98 -1.88
N PHE A 236 34.92 -23.61 -2.74
CA PHE A 236 34.78 -23.45 -4.19
C PHE A 236 33.43 -23.94 -4.72
N ALA A 237 32.91 -25.07 -4.21
CA ALA A 237 31.60 -25.58 -4.57
C ALA A 237 30.46 -24.64 -4.13
N ALA A 238 30.55 -24.09 -2.92
CA ALA A 238 29.59 -23.13 -2.37
C ALA A 238 29.59 -21.81 -3.16
N ALA A 239 30.78 -21.24 -3.46
CA ALA A 239 30.92 -20.05 -4.28
C ALA A 239 30.34 -20.24 -5.69
N LYS A 240 30.62 -21.39 -6.32
CA LYS A 240 30.06 -21.73 -7.65
C LYS A 240 28.54 -21.80 -7.62
N ARG A 241 27.95 -22.34 -6.55
CA ARG A 241 26.49 -22.37 -6.38
C ARG A 241 25.92 -20.94 -6.30
N ILE A 242 26.52 -20.06 -5.50
CA ILE A 242 26.09 -18.65 -5.40
C ILE A 242 26.18 -17.96 -6.76
N TYR A 243 27.26 -18.17 -7.51
CA TYR A 243 27.43 -17.61 -8.86
C TYR A 243 26.34 -18.05 -9.86
N VAL A 244 26.00 -19.35 -9.86
CA VAL A 244 25.05 -19.91 -10.85
C VAL A 244 23.60 -19.66 -10.45
N GLU A 245 23.28 -19.78 -9.17
CA GLU A 245 21.91 -19.81 -8.68
C GLU A 245 21.47 -18.45 -8.11
N GLY A 246 22.41 -17.66 -7.56
CA GLY A 246 22.16 -16.51 -6.71
C GLY A 246 21.88 -16.93 -5.26
N GLY A 247 22.29 -16.12 -4.29
CA GLY A 247 22.04 -16.30 -2.86
C GLY A 247 21.13 -15.22 -2.25
N HIS A 248 21.10 -14.03 -2.87
CA HIS A 248 20.45 -12.82 -2.39
C HIS A 248 19.73 -12.05 -3.51
N SER A 249 20.25 -12.05 -4.75
CA SER A 249 19.73 -11.21 -5.85
C SER A 249 18.49 -11.74 -6.58
N LYS A 250 17.94 -12.87 -6.14
CA LYS A 250 16.68 -13.45 -6.61
C LYS A 250 15.77 -13.71 -5.43
N SER A 251 14.46 -13.63 -5.61
CA SER A 251 13.49 -13.93 -4.55
C SER A 251 13.60 -15.41 -4.13
N TYR A 252 13.99 -15.68 -2.89
CA TYR A 252 14.04 -17.03 -2.32
C TYR A 252 13.36 -17.07 -0.95
N ALA A 253 12.81 -18.23 -0.59
CA ALA A 253 12.35 -18.52 0.76
C ALA A 253 13.39 -19.43 1.43
N ARG A 254 13.89 -19.04 2.61
CA ARG A 254 14.78 -19.87 3.42
C ARG A 254 13.97 -20.65 4.43
N VAL A 255 13.88 -21.97 4.25
CA VAL A 255 13.25 -22.88 5.22
C VAL A 255 14.35 -23.47 6.10
N ASN A 256 14.30 -23.17 7.40
CA ASN A 256 15.20 -23.78 8.39
C ASN A 256 14.56 -25.08 8.90
N LEU A 257 15.19 -26.22 8.61
CA LEU A 257 14.72 -27.52 9.09
C LEU A 257 15.30 -27.80 10.47
N GLY A 258 14.45 -28.22 11.41
CA GLY A 258 14.89 -28.65 12.75
C GLY A 258 15.67 -29.97 12.75
N SER A 259 15.73 -30.67 11.62
CA SER A 259 16.53 -31.88 11.43
C SER A 259 16.99 -31.98 9.96
N PRO A 260 18.18 -32.51 9.68
CA PRO A 260 18.65 -32.70 8.30
C PRO A 260 17.71 -33.60 7.50
N LEU A 261 17.58 -33.33 6.19
CA LEU A 261 16.84 -34.21 5.29
C LEU A 261 17.55 -35.57 5.20
N SER A 262 16.78 -36.65 5.28
CA SER A 262 17.29 -38.03 5.12
C SER A 262 17.53 -38.41 3.65
N ALA A 263 17.07 -37.59 2.70
CA ALA A 263 17.25 -37.80 1.26
C ALA A 263 17.26 -36.48 0.49
N SER A 264 17.85 -36.49 -0.71
CA SER A 264 17.77 -35.36 -1.63
C SER A 264 16.34 -35.10 -2.11
N VAL A 265 15.95 -33.84 -2.15
CA VAL A 265 14.63 -33.42 -2.65
C VAL A 265 14.77 -33.03 -4.13
N SER A 266 13.90 -33.56 -4.98
CA SER A 266 13.92 -33.25 -6.41
C SER A 266 13.41 -31.84 -6.68
N LYS A 267 13.97 -31.19 -7.70
CA LYS A 267 13.52 -29.86 -8.15
C LYS A 267 12.03 -29.91 -8.49
N GLY A 268 11.26 -28.94 -7.97
CA GLY A 268 9.81 -28.87 -8.14
C GLY A 268 9.00 -29.60 -7.06
N SER A 269 9.66 -30.23 -6.08
CA SER A 269 8.97 -30.78 -4.92
C SER A 269 8.24 -29.68 -4.15
N ILE A 270 6.94 -29.89 -3.93
CA ILE A 270 6.12 -28.99 -3.13
C ILE A 270 6.52 -29.18 -1.67
N ILE A 271 7.03 -28.10 -1.06
CA ILE A 271 7.31 -28.05 0.38
C ILE A 271 6.16 -27.30 1.03
N THR A 272 5.29 -28.03 1.74
CA THR A 272 4.23 -27.47 2.58
C THR A 272 4.72 -27.39 4.02
N GLY A 273 4.68 -26.19 4.59
CA GLY A 273 4.85 -25.94 6.03
C GLY A 273 3.51 -25.83 6.73
#